data_AF-A0A524M3X5-F1
#
_entry.id   AF-A0A524M3X5-F1
#
_cell.length_a   1.000
_cell.length_b   1.000
_cell.length_c   1.000
_cell.angle_alpha   90.00
_cell.angle_beta   90.00
_cell.angle_gamma   90.00
#
_symmetry.space_group_name_H-M   'P 1'
#
loop_
_entity.id
_entity.type
_entity.pdbx_description
1 polymer ?
#
loop_
_entity_poly.entity_id
_entity_poly.type
_entity_poly.pdbx_seq_one_letter_code
_entity_poly.pdbx_strand_id
1 'polypeptide(L)'
;MEIVYRTDPGLFSPAVDAEGPSESTSGVISFGDLLLDVDLRPGTNRVVLYPEVDGVGGERLVITSASPGLAILGIAPKPSQAESALTPVPVDLGTLLRYPTGLWRNVQFELFSWSLYPDVLILDSDTYLTQSRFFKRAAFFIEKRGFRGTLLSDSQLAGRHGYNAHNYSADGLAAFFTSAMAAGVELTDEELVLRRLLIENMIIAAGSEGYVAVSGGILGISQESAGVPGMRELLLGHEAYHGVYYAEPGYAAEVNESWDRLPEDFRRYWELLLSGMQYDTTDPYLVRNEYHAYLLQQPVRSAIWYFEVRSAERVQRWFPGSAEWVRRFLADNPGAYREQAAAMEERLRRITGLRAGDVWCLEPIQ
;
A
#
# COMPACT_ATOMS: atom_id res chain seq x y z
N MET A 1 7.20 -35.02 -11.10
CA MET A 1 6.52 -33.96 -11.87
C MET A 1 7.62 -33.17 -12.54
N GLU A 2 7.72 -33.35 -13.86
CA GLU A 2 8.95 -33.15 -14.62
C GLU A 2 8.98 -31.73 -15.20
N ILE A 3 9.92 -30.91 -14.72
CA ILE A 3 10.25 -29.63 -15.32
C ILE A 3 11.34 -29.92 -16.36
N VAL A 4 11.01 -29.79 -17.65
CA VAL A 4 11.99 -29.78 -18.74
C VAL A 4 11.96 -28.39 -19.36
N TYR A 5 13.03 -27.63 -19.20
CA TYR A 5 13.26 -26.38 -19.94
C TYR A 5 14.43 -26.58 -20.91
N ARG A 6 14.34 -25.96 -22.08
CA ARG A 6 15.40 -25.89 -23.09
C ARG A 6 15.71 -24.43 -23.33
N THR A 7 17.00 -24.12 -23.34
CA THR A 7 17.58 -22.78 -23.35
C THR A 7 17.46 -22.10 -24.72
N ASP A 8 16.79 -20.95 -24.75
CA ASP A 8 17.08 -19.86 -25.67
C ASP A 8 17.05 -18.54 -24.83
N PRO A 9 17.97 -17.57 -24.99
CA PRO A 9 18.17 -16.46 -24.04
C PRO A 9 17.07 -15.36 -24.03
N GLY A 10 15.86 -15.65 -24.48
CA GLY A 10 14.81 -14.65 -24.67
C GLY A 10 13.75 -14.62 -23.56
N LEU A 11 13.80 -13.58 -22.70
CA LEU A 11 12.69 -12.81 -22.12
C LEU A 11 11.44 -13.57 -21.61
N PHE A 12 11.49 -14.10 -20.39
CA PHE A 12 10.30 -14.58 -19.66
C PHE A 12 10.31 -14.15 -18.18
N SER A 13 9.13 -13.93 -17.60
CA SER A 13 8.94 -13.75 -16.16
C SER A 13 8.23 -14.98 -15.58
N PRO A 14 8.84 -15.75 -14.67
CA PRO A 14 8.16 -16.86 -14.03
C PRO A 14 7.09 -16.35 -13.06
N ALA A 15 5.89 -16.94 -13.13
CA ALA A 15 4.84 -16.76 -12.15
C ALA A 15 4.79 -18.02 -11.27
N VAL A 16 5.01 -17.83 -9.98
CA VAL A 16 5.03 -18.90 -8.99
C VAL A 16 3.79 -18.71 -8.13
N ASP A 17 2.84 -19.66 -8.18
CA ASP A 17 1.75 -19.64 -7.21
C ASP A 17 2.08 -20.66 -6.13
N ALA A 18 1.98 -20.20 -4.91
CA ALA A 18 2.08 -21.06 -3.76
C ALA A 18 0.67 -21.34 -3.26
N GLU A 19 0.30 -22.62 -3.16
CA GLU A 19 -0.65 -23.00 -2.14
C GLU A 19 0.08 -22.88 -0.80
N GLY A 20 -0.19 -21.76 -0.12
CA GLY A 20 0.32 -21.50 1.20
C GLY A 20 -0.14 -22.59 2.18
N PRO A 21 0.73 -23.00 3.11
CA PRO A 21 0.33 -23.88 4.19
C PRO A 21 -0.79 -23.24 5.03
N SER A 22 -1.42 -24.01 5.93
CA SER A 22 -2.39 -23.47 6.88
C SER A 22 -1.82 -22.40 7.82
N GLU A 23 -0.49 -22.25 7.84
CA GLU A 23 0.27 -21.25 8.58
C GLU A 23 1.37 -20.67 7.67
N SER A 24 1.87 -19.46 7.97
CA SER A 24 2.96 -18.87 7.18
C SER A 24 4.24 -19.72 7.26
N THR A 25 4.90 -19.96 6.13
CA THR A 25 6.21 -20.65 6.07
C THR A 25 7.17 -19.90 5.17
N SER A 26 8.47 -20.07 5.41
CA SER A 26 9.50 -19.56 4.51
C SER A 26 10.00 -20.66 3.58
N GLY A 27 10.37 -20.29 2.37
CA GLY A 27 11.04 -21.15 1.40
C GLY A 27 12.14 -20.39 0.69
N VAL A 28 13.00 -21.10 -0.05
CA VAL A 28 14.06 -20.49 -0.86
C VAL A 28 13.80 -20.78 -2.33
N ILE A 29 13.75 -19.73 -3.15
CA ILE A 29 13.78 -19.86 -4.60
C ILE A 29 15.18 -19.49 -5.08
N SER A 30 15.75 -20.33 -5.95
CA SER A 30 17.02 -20.05 -6.61
C SER A 30 16.78 -19.76 -8.10
N PHE A 31 17.28 -18.62 -8.56
CA PHE A 31 17.25 -18.25 -9.97
C PHE A 31 18.67 -17.85 -10.40
N GLY A 32 19.38 -18.76 -11.06
CA GLY A 32 20.84 -18.60 -11.26
C GLY A 32 21.59 -18.50 -9.93
N ASP A 33 22.37 -17.44 -9.76
CA ASP A 33 23.11 -17.14 -8.53
C ASP A 33 22.26 -16.37 -7.49
N LEU A 34 21.05 -15.93 -7.85
CA LEU A 34 20.14 -15.26 -6.92
C LEU A 34 19.44 -16.30 -6.04
N LEU A 35 19.48 -16.06 -4.74
CA LEU A 35 18.63 -16.72 -3.76
C LEU A 35 17.63 -15.71 -3.22
N LEU A 36 16.36 -16.08 -3.24
CA LEU A 36 15.26 -15.30 -2.68
C LEU A 36 14.64 -16.07 -1.52
N ASP A 37 14.54 -15.40 -0.37
CA ASP A 37 13.65 -15.83 0.69
C ASP A 37 12.22 -15.51 0.25
N VAL A 38 11.37 -16.52 0.37
CA VAL A 38 9.98 -16.46 -0.05
C VAL A 38 9.12 -16.73 1.16
N ASP A 39 8.43 -15.69 1.63
CA ASP A 39 7.49 -15.80 2.73
C ASP A 39 6.09 -16.14 2.19
N LEU A 40 5.76 -17.42 2.31
CA LEU A 40 4.47 -17.97 1.92
C LEU A 40 3.42 -17.58 2.95
N ARG A 41 2.37 -16.91 2.47
CA ARG A 41 1.20 -16.53 3.27
C ARG A 41 0.12 -17.61 3.16
N PRO A 42 -0.74 -17.81 4.17
CA PRO A 42 -1.81 -18.80 4.12
C PRO A 42 -2.73 -18.60 2.91
N GLY A 43 -3.26 -19.70 2.37
CA GLY A 43 -4.12 -19.69 1.18
C GLY A 43 -3.34 -19.69 -0.14
N THR A 44 -4.04 -19.59 -1.25
CA THR A 44 -3.42 -19.59 -2.59
C THR A 44 -2.96 -18.17 -2.93
N ASN A 45 -1.65 -17.96 -2.96
CA ASN A 45 -1.04 -16.67 -3.23
C ASN A 45 -0.15 -16.74 -4.47
N ARG A 46 -0.26 -15.72 -5.32
CA ARG A 46 0.59 -15.57 -6.50
C ARG A 46 1.79 -14.70 -6.15
N VAL A 47 2.96 -15.12 -6.60
CA VAL A 47 4.20 -14.36 -6.51
C VAL A 47 4.80 -14.26 -7.90
N VAL A 48 5.13 -13.04 -8.32
CA VAL A 48 5.66 -12.78 -9.67
C VAL A 48 7.10 -12.32 -9.58
N LEU A 49 7.96 -13.01 -10.34
CA LEU A 49 9.39 -12.75 -10.40
C LEU A 49 9.72 -12.03 -11.70
N TYR A 50 10.62 -11.04 -11.63
CA TYR A 50 11.09 -10.30 -12.79
C TYR A 50 12.61 -10.44 -12.90
N PRO A 51 13.11 -11.40 -13.71
CA PRO A 51 14.54 -11.67 -13.83
C PRO A 51 15.42 -10.43 -14.04
N GLU A 52 14.98 -9.47 -14.86
CA GLU A 52 15.72 -8.23 -15.13
C GLU A 52 15.79 -7.28 -13.93
N VAL A 53 14.77 -7.30 -13.06
CA VAL A 53 14.67 -6.48 -11.85
C VAL A 53 15.48 -7.10 -10.72
N ASP A 54 15.39 -8.42 -10.61
CA ASP A 54 16.07 -9.19 -9.56
C ASP A 54 17.53 -9.53 -9.94
N GLY A 55 18.03 -8.99 -11.07
CA GLY A 55 19.45 -8.99 -11.43
C GLY A 55 19.95 -10.28 -12.08
N VAL A 56 19.09 -11.03 -12.75
CA VAL A 56 19.41 -12.37 -13.25
C VAL A 56 19.19 -12.50 -14.76
N GLY A 57 20.26 -12.81 -15.49
CA GLY A 57 20.22 -13.26 -16.89
C GLY A 57 19.95 -14.77 -17.02
N GLY A 58 19.05 -15.31 -16.19
CA GLY A 58 19.01 -16.73 -15.88
C GLY A 58 18.39 -17.59 -16.99
N GLU A 59 19.16 -18.55 -17.50
CA GLU A 59 18.67 -19.62 -18.39
C GLU A 59 17.86 -20.70 -17.64
N ARG A 60 17.87 -20.67 -16.29
CA ARG A 60 17.34 -21.72 -15.42
C ARG A 60 16.70 -21.15 -14.14
N LEU A 61 15.45 -21.55 -13.87
CA LEU A 61 14.77 -21.42 -12.57
C LEU A 61 14.81 -22.74 -11.80
N VAL A 62 15.24 -22.69 -10.54
CA VAL A 62 15.18 -23.84 -9.63
C VAL A 62 14.47 -23.44 -8.34
N ILE A 63 13.32 -24.04 -8.10
CA ILE A 63 12.66 -23.90 -6.81
C ILE A 63 13.17 -25.02 -5.89
N THR A 64 14.06 -24.65 -4.97
CA THR A 64 14.53 -25.52 -3.88
C THR A 64 13.80 -25.17 -2.60
N SER A 65 12.48 -25.39 -2.57
CA SER A 65 11.70 -25.17 -1.36
C SER A 65 11.64 -26.44 -0.51
N ALA A 66 11.89 -26.29 0.79
CA ALA A 66 11.60 -27.31 1.79
C ALA A 66 10.13 -27.29 2.25
N SER A 67 9.36 -26.27 1.84
CA SER A 67 8.00 -26.03 2.27
C SER A 67 6.99 -26.66 1.30
N PRO A 68 6.20 -27.66 1.75
CA PRO A 68 5.12 -28.23 0.95
C PRO A 68 4.14 -27.16 0.49
N GLY A 69 3.72 -27.19 -0.78
CA GLY A 69 2.69 -26.28 -1.34
C GLY A 69 3.21 -25.22 -2.33
N LEU A 70 4.52 -25.03 -2.46
CA LEU A 70 5.08 -24.15 -3.49
C LEU A 70 5.13 -24.86 -4.86
N ALA A 71 4.48 -24.29 -5.88
CA ALA A 71 4.49 -24.81 -7.24
C ALA A 71 4.73 -23.71 -8.28
N ILE A 72 5.30 -24.07 -9.44
CA ILE A 72 5.28 -23.18 -10.60
C ILE A 72 4.01 -23.48 -11.38
N LEU A 73 3.12 -22.51 -11.52
CA LEU A 73 1.92 -22.68 -12.34
C LEU A 73 2.12 -22.22 -13.78
N GLY A 74 3.03 -21.28 -14.02
CA GLY A 74 3.27 -20.79 -15.36
C GLY A 74 4.49 -19.92 -15.52
N ILE A 75 4.90 -19.75 -16.76
CA ILE A 75 5.90 -18.78 -17.17
C ILE A 75 5.19 -17.88 -18.17
N ALA A 76 5.12 -16.59 -17.86
CA ALA A 76 4.46 -15.61 -18.70
C ALA A 76 5.50 -14.82 -19.51
N PRO A 77 5.16 -14.36 -20.72
CA PRO A 77 5.96 -13.36 -21.39
C PRO A 77 6.05 -12.09 -20.52
N LYS A 78 7.19 -11.40 -20.59
CA LYS A 78 7.36 -10.10 -19.96
C LYS A 78 6.23 -9.15 -20.44
N PRO A 79 5.66 -8.30 -19.56
CA PRO A 79 4.81 -7.21 -19.98
C PRO A 79 5.56 -6.36 -21.02
N SER A 80 5.06 -6.36 -22.25
CA SER A 80 5.77 -5.70 -23.33
C SER A 80 5.66 -4.18 -23.19
N GLN A 81 6.67 -3.44 -23.66
CA GLN A 81 6.54 -1.98 -23.79
C GLN A 81 5.46 -1.56 -24.79
N ALA A 82 4.93 -2.51 -25.58
CA ALA A 82 3.82 -2.28 -26.49
C ALA A 82 2.44 -2.38 -25.80
N GLU A 83 2.38 -2.90 -24.56
CA GLU A 83 1.15 -2.90 -23.77
C GLU A 83 0.82 -1.50 -23.23
N SER A 84 -0.47 -1.25 -23.02
CA SER A 84 -0.93 0.00 -22.43
C SER A 84 -0.30 0.21 -21.05
N ALA A 85 0.22 1.40 -20.79
CA ALA A 85 0.67 1.81 -19.44
C ALA A 85 -0.47 1.85 -18.41
N LEU A 86 -1.73 1.69 -18.86
CA LEU A 86 -2.90 1.59 -17.99
C LEU A 86 -3.25 0.13 -17.62
N THR A 87 -2.59 -0.86 -18.23
CA THR A 87 -2.74 -2.27 -17.83
C THR A 87 -1.71 -2.58 -16.76
N PRO A 88 -2.09 -2.94 -15.53
CA PRO A 88 -1.16 -3.09 -14.41
C PRO A 88 -0.21 -4.27 -14.61
N VAL A 89 1.04 -4.07 -14.20
CA VAL A 89 2.04 -5.12 -14.07
C VAL A 89 1.88 -5.81 -12.71
N PRO A 90 1.56 -7.11 -12.64
CA PRO A 90 1.46 -7.82 -11.36
C PRO A 90 2.81 -7.83 -10.63
N VAL A 91 2.86 -7.45 -9.37
CA VAL A 91 4.14 -7.27 -8.67
C VAL A 91 4.06 -7.68 -7.20
N ASP A 92 5.14 -8.24 -6.67
CA ASP A 92 5.37 -8.27 -5.23
C ASP A 92 5.87 -6.89 -4.77
N LEU A 93 5.45 -6.42 -3.59
CA LEU A 93 5.86 -5.09 -3.12
C LEU A 93 7.37 -5.00 -2.85
N GLY A 94 8.02 -6.10 -2.47
CA GLY A 94 9.47 -6.17 -2.36
C GLY A 94 10.15 -5.95 -3.71
N THR A 95 9.61 -6.56 -4.77
CA THR A 95 10.09 -6.34 -6.15
C THR A 95 9.80 -4.92 -6.65
N LEU A 96 8.64 -4.34 -6.32
CA LEU A 96 8.29 -2.96 -6.68
C LEU A 96 9.34 -1.96 -6.17
N LEU A 97 9.83 -2.14 -4.94
CA LEU A 97 10.86 -1.26 -4.35
C LEU A 97 12.16 -1.22 -5.17
N ARG A 98 12.44 -2.26 -5.97
CA ARG A 98 13.64 -2.39 -6.80
C ARG A 98 13.37 -2.25 -8.29
N TYR A 99 12.10 -2.07 -8.69
CA TYR A 99 11.71 -2.06 -10.09
C TYR A 99 12.36 -0.88 -10.84
N PRO A 100 13.22 -1.11 -11.87
CA PRO A 100 13.93 -0.04 -12.54
C PRO A 100 12.98 0.83 -13.36
N THR A 101 13.09 2.16 -13.19
CA THR A 101 12.33 3.13 -13.96
C THR A 101 12.61 3.06 -15.47
N GLY A 102 13.79 2.58 -15.87
CA GLY A 102 14.13 2.31 -17.28
C GLY A 102 13.30 1.21 -17.94
N LEU A 103 12.59 0.39 -17.15
CA LEU A 103 11.64 -0.61 -17.64
C LEU A 103 10.20 -0.11 -17.71
N TRP A 104 9.92 1.11 -17.25
CA TRP A 104 8.57 1.65 -17.26
C TRP A 104 8.05 1.86 -18.68
N ARG A 105 6.74 1.63 -18.85
CA ARG A 105 6.03 1.84 -20.12
C ARG A 105 5.60 3.29 -20.31
N ASN A 106 5.61 4.09 -19.25
CA ASN A 106 5.42 5.52 -19.28
C ASN A 106 6.54 6.22 -18.51
N VAL A 107 7.05 7.32 -19.05
CA VAL A 107 8.20 8.04 -18.48
C VAL A 107 7.91 8.72 -17.14
N GLN A 108 6.65 8.96 -16.83
CA GLN A 108 6.20 9.67 -15.62
C GLN A 108 5.69 8.71 -14.53
N PHE A 109 5.20 7.53 -14.91
CA PHE A 109 4.70 6.55 -13.95
C PHE A 109 4.70 5.12 -14.52
N GLU A 110 4.59 4.13 -13.64
CA GLU A 110 4.21 2.77 -13.99
C GLU A 110 3.04 2.32 -13.10
N LEU A 111 2.15 1.52 -13.69
CA LEU A 111 1.00 0.97 -13.00
C LEU A 111 1.26 -0.50 -12.67
N PHE A 112 1.09 -0.85 -11.40
CA PHE A 112 1.22 -2.21 -10.90
C PHE A 112 -0.08 -2.70 -10.26
N SER A 113 -0.23 -4.02 -10.15
CA SER A 113 -1.23 -4.66 -9.28
C SER A 113 -0.51 -5.48 -8.21
N TRP A 114 -0.92 -5.35 -6.96
CA TRP A 114 -0.28 -6.07 -5.87
C TRP A 114 -0.61 -7.57 -5.96
N SER A 115 0.39 -8.44 -6.04
CA SER A 115 0.17 -9.87 -6.27
C SER A 115 -0.65 -10.56 -5.16
N LEU A 116 -0.56 -10.08 -3.90
CA LEU A 116 -1.39 -10.58 -2.80
C LEU A 116 -2.83 -10.06 -2.86
N TYR A 117 -3.02 -8.86 -3.40
CA TYR A 117 -4.32 -8.19 -3.51
C TYR A 117 -4.46 -7.57 -4.91
N PRO A 118 -4.79 -8.37 -5.95
CA PRO A 118 -4.74 -7.91 -7.34
C PRO A 118 -5.62 -6.70 -7.67
N ASP A 119 -6.68 -6.49 -6.89
CA ASP A 119 -7.59 -5.36 -7.00
C ASP A 119 -7.06 -4.08 -6.29
N VAL A 120 -5.89 -4.16 -5.65
CA VAL A 120 -5.15 -3.00 -5.12
C VAL A 120 -4.07 -2.64 -6.13
N LEU A 121 -4.30 -1.54 -6.84
CA LEU A 121 -3.37 -1.00 -7.82
C LEU A 121 -2.31 -0.12 -7.13
N ILE A 122 -1.12 -0.03 -7.72
CA ILE A 122 -0.07 0.90 -7.29
C ILE A 122 0.35 1.75 -8.47
N LEU A 123 0.20 3.07 -8.34
CA LEU A 123 0.78 4.05 -9.25
C LEU A 123 2.11 4.52 -8.67
N ASP A 124 3.20 4.10 -9.30
CA ASP A 124 4.54 4.51 -8.95
C ASP A 124 4.99 5.64 -9.89
N SER A 125 5.24 6.81 -9.34
CA SER A 125 5.49 8.04 -10.08
C SER A 125 6.97 8.46 -10.03
N ASP A 126 7.43 9.12 -11.08
CA ASP A 126 8.80 9.64 -11.17
C ASP A 126 9.11 10.67 -10.08
N THR A 127 8.12 11.51 -9.75
CA THR A 127 8.24 12.66 -8.85
C THR A 127 6.97 12.88 -8.04
N TYR A 128 7.11 13.53 -6.89
CA TYR A 128 6.00 14.02 -6.07
C TYR A 128 5.13 15.01 -6.84
N LEU A 129 5.70 15.75 -7.80
CA LEU A 129 4.91 16.65 -8.65
C LEU A 129 3.95 15.86 -9.53
N THR A 130 4.42 14.82 -10.22
CA THR A 130 3.58 13.92 -11.01
C THR A 130 2.51 13.27 -10.12
N GLN A 131 2.92 12.68 -8.99
CA GLN A 131 1.99 12.10 -8.02
C GLN A 131 0.89 13.08 -7.57
N SER A 132 1.29 14.33 -7.29
CA SER A 132 0.40 15.38 -6.84
C SER A 132 -0.66 15.74 -7.89
N ARG A 133 -0.32 15.68 -9.19
CA ARG A 133 -1.29 15.93 -10.27
C ARG A 133 -2.37 14.86 -10.34
N PHE A 134 -2.03 13.61 -10.04
CA PHE A 134 -3.01 12.52 -9.92
C PHE A 134 -3.91 12.67 -8.69
N PHE A 135 -3.33 12.96 -7.53
CA PHE A 135 -3.99 12.66 -6.26
C PHE A 135 -4.29 13.85 -5.37
N LYS A 136 -3.76 15.05 -5.63
CA LYS A 136 -3.90 16.17 -4.69
C LYS A 136 -5.37 16.59 -4.50
N ARG A 137 -6.16 16.72 -5.56
CA ARG A 137 -7.57 17.12 -5.42
C ARG A 137 -8.37 16.04 -4.66
N ALA A 138 -8.11 14.76 -4.97
CA ALA A 138 -8.69 13.63 -4.25
C ALA A 138 -8.31 13.65 -2.75
N ALA A 139 -7.05 13.89 -2.39
CA ALA A 139 -6.60 13.99 -1.00
C ALA A 139 -7.40 15.03 -0.21
N PHE A 140 -7.64 16.20 -0.82
CA PHE A 140 -8.42 17.26 -0.21
C PHE A 140 -9.90 16.90 -0.08
N PHE A 141 -10.46 16.22 -1.08
CA PHE A 141 -11.85 15.79 -1.10
C PHE A 141 -12.14 14.63 -0.14
N ILE A 142 -11.21 13.68 0.02
CA ILE A 142 -11.43 12.43 0.77
C ILE A 142 -10.98 12.57 2.23
N GLU A 143 -9.82 13.19 2.49
CA GLU A 143 -9.12 12.98 3.78
C GLU A 143 -8.82 14.27 4.54
N LYS A 144 -8.57 15.39 3.84
CA LYS A 144 -8.09 16.62 4.49
C LYS A 144 -9.18 17.29 5.31
N ARG A 145 -8.83 17.55 6.58
CA ARG A 145 -9.66 18.31 7.51
C ARG A 145 -10.08 19.65 6.92
N GLY A 146 -11.39 19.92 6.97
CA GLY A 146 -11.99 21.17 6.50
C GLY A 146 -12.26 21.23 4.98
N PHE A 147 -11.92 20.19 4.23
CA PHE A 147 -12.16 20.12 2.78
C PHE A 147 -12.91 18.86 2.33
N ARG A 148 -13.08 17.88 3.22
CA ARG A 148 -13.78 16.63 2.88
C ARG A 148 -15.15 16.89 2.25
N GLY A 149 -15.44 16.20 1.14
CA GLY A 149 -16.64 16.39 0.32
C GLY A 149 -16.65 17.67 -0.52
N THR A 150 -15.61 18.50 -0.46
CA THR A 150 -15.49 19.75 -1.22
C THR A 150 -14.45 19.61 -2.32
N LEU A 151 -14.85 19.88 -3.56
CA LEU A 151 -13.95 19.93 -4.69
C LEU A 151 -13.31 21.31 -4.79
N LEU A 152 -11.98 21.34 -4.67
CA LEU A 152 -11.19 22.55 -4.84
C LEU A 152 -10.77 22.73 -6.29
N SER A 153 -10.80 23.97 -6.78
CA SER A 153 -10.23 24.34 -8.07
C SER A 153 -8.70 24.28 -8.05
N ASP A 154 -8.08 24.25 -9.23
CA ASP A 154 -6.61 24.29 -9.34
C ASP A 154 -6.00 25.54 -8.72
N SER A 155 -6.68 26.68 -8.85
CA SER A 155 -6.25 27.93 -8.20
C SER A 155 -6.30 27.85 -6.67
N GLN A 156 -7.30 27.16 -6.11
CA GLN A 156 -7.39 26.93 -4.66
C GLN A 156 -6.35 25.92 -4.16
N LEU A 157 -5.94 24.97 -5.02
CA LEU A 157 -4.92 23.95 -4.76
C LEU A 157 -3.49 24.43 -5.06
N ALA A 158 -3.32 25.59 -5.69
CA ALA A 158 -2.01 26.14 -6.01
C ALA A 158 -1.22 26.41 -4.72
N GLY A 159 0.05 25.98 -4.68
CA GLY A 159 0.93 26.12 -3.52
C GLY A 159 0.55 25.25 -2.31
N ARG A 160 -0.53 24.47 -2.37
CA ARG A 160 -0.89 23.51 -1.33
C ARG A 160 -0.16 22.18 -1.55
N HIS A 161 0.41 21.67 -0.47
CA HIS A 161 0.99 20.33 -0.43
C HIS A 161 -0.11 19.28 -0.20
N GLY A 162 -0.04 18.17 -0.93
CA GLY A 162 -0.84 16.98 -0.68
C GLY A 162 -0.25 16.12 0.45
N TYR A 163 0.08 14.88 0.14
CA TYR A 163 0.85 13.96 0.96
C TYR A 163 2.01 13.38 0.13
N ASN A 164 2.93 12.64 0.76
CA ASN A 164 4.10 12.04 0.07
C ASN A 164 3.80 10.63 -0.48
N ALA A 165 2.67 10.08 -0.07
CA ALA A 165 2.08 8.84 -0.54
C ALA A 165 0.56 8.97 -0.37
N HIS A 166 -0.19 8.09 -1.02
CA HIS A 166 -1.63 8.20 -1.13
C HIS A 166 -2.29 6.83 -1.16
N ASN A 167 -3.47 6.71 -0.56
CA ASN A 167 -4.31 5.52 -0.61
C ASN A 167 -5.77 5.93 -0.85
N TYR A 168 -6.43 5.36 -1.85
CA TYR A 168 -7.86 5.62 -2.03
C TYR A 168 -8.60 4.33 -2.38
N SER A 169 -9.64 4.03 -1.59
CA SER A 169 -10.57 2.96 -1.90
C SER A 169 -11.41 3.28 -3.14
N ALA A 170 -11.96 2.24 -3.75
CA ALA A 170 -12.92 2.37 -4.84
C ALA A 170 -14.10 3.30 -4.48
N ASP A 171 -14.63 3.23 -3.25
CA ASP A 171 -15.70 4.09 -2.77
C ASP A 171 -15.31 5.58 -2.75
N GLY A 172 -14.13 5.89 -2.21
CA GLY A 172 -13.63 7.26 -2.16
C GLY A 172 -13.44 7.86 -3.55
N LEU A 173 -12.88 7.07 -4.48
CA LEU A 173 -12.66 7.49 -5.87
C LEU A 173 -13.97 7.63 -6.65
N ALA A 174 -14.91 6.70 -6.48
CA ALA A 174 -16.23 6.78 -7.11
C ALA A 174 -16.99 8.04 -6.64
N ALA A 175 -16.95 8.35 -5.34
CA ALA A 175 -17.54 9.56 -4.78
C ALA A 175 -16.86 10.83 -5.32
N PHE A 176 -15.54 10.84 -5.42
CA PHE A 176 -14.77 11.94 -5.99
C PHE A 176 -15.16 12.24 -7.45
N PHE A 177 -15.12 11.24 -8.33
CA PHE A 177 -15.44 11.45 -9.74
C PHE A 177 -16.92 11.73 -9.98
N THR A 178 -17.83 11.17 -9.16
CA THR A 178 -19.26 11.51 -9.20
C THR A 178 -19.49 12.96 -8.83
N SER A 179 -18.83 13.42 -7.76
CA SER A 179 -18.93 14.82 -7.34
C SER A 179 -18.36 15.76 -8.39
N ALA A 180 -17.23 15.39 -9.02
CA ALA A 180 -16.60 16.21 -10.06
C ALA A 180 -17.49 16.35 -11.30
N MET A 181 -18.14 15.25 -11.70
CA MET A 181 -19.12 15.24 -12.78
C MET A 181 -20.34 16.12 -12.44
N ALA A 182 -20.92 15.95 -11.25
CA ALA A 182 -22.10 16.71 -10.83
C ALA A 182 -21.83 18.23 -10.71
N ALA A 183 -20.62 18.59 -10.25
CA ALA A 183 -20.20 19.97 -10.12
C ALA A 183 -19.69 20.61 -11.43
N GLY A 184 -19.59 19.84 -12.53
CA GLY A 184 -19.04 20.31 -13.80
C GLY A 184 -17.58 20.75 -13.70
N VAL A 185 -16.81 20.14 -12.79
CA VAL A 185 -15.40 20.46 -12.60
C VAL A 185 -14.58 19.90 -13.76
N GLU A 186 -13.76 20.75 -14.36
CA GLU A 186 -12.78 20.33 -15.36
C GLU A 186 -11.68 19.51 -14.67
N LEU A 187 -11.55 18.26 -15.09
CA LEU A 187 -10.49 17.37 -14.64
C LEU A 187 -9.21 17.68 -15.41
N THR A 188 -8.08 17.65 -14.71
CA THR A 188 -6.75 17.72 -15.32
C THR A 188 -6.46 16.48 -16.17
N ASP A 189 -5.42 16.53 -17.01
CA ASP A 189 -5.00 15.40 -17.84
C ASP A 189 -4.68 14.17 -16.98
N GLU A 190 -3.95 14.32 -15.87
CA GLU A 190 -3.64 13.23 -14.96
C GLU A 190 -4.87 12.69 -14.22
N GLU A 191 -5.83 13.54 -13.83
CA GLU A 191 -7.11 13.07 -13.26
C GLU A 191 -7.97 12.32 -14.29
N LEU A 192 -7.92 12.70 -15.57
CA LEU A 192 -8.58 11.98 -16.67
C LEU A 192 -7.93 10.61 -16.90
N VAL A 193 -6.59 10.53 -16.82
CA VAL A 193 -5.84 9.27 -16.86
C VAL A 193 -6.19 8.40 -15.66
N LEU A 194 -6.24 8.96 -14.44
CA LEU A 194 -6.66 8.27 -13.23
C LEU A 194 -8.07 7.67 -13.37
N ARG A 195 -9.02 8.47 -13.85
CA ARG A 195 -10.38 7.97 -14.06
C ARG A 195 -10.42 6.82 -15.05
N ARG A 196 -9.66 6.93 -16.14
CA ARG A 196 -9.61 5.90 -17.18
C ARG A 196 -9.01 4.60 -16.66
N LEU A 197 -7.86 4.66 -16.00
CA LEU A 197 -7.21 3.46 -15.47
C LEU A 197 -8.10 2.78 -14.41
N LEU A 198 -8.83 3.53 -13.59
CA LEU A 198 -9.72 2.94 -12.59
C LEU A 198 -10.91 2.20 -13.22
N ILE A 199 -11.42 2.70 -14.36
CA ILE A 199 -12.50 2.04 -15.11
C ILE A 199 -11.98 0.82 -15.87
N GLU A 200 -10.85 0.96 -16.58
CA GLU A 200 -10.27 -0.13 -17.37
C GLU A 200 -9.84 -1.32 -16.50
N ASN A 201 -9.49 -1.06 -15.24
CA ASN A 201 -9.09 -2.08 -14.27
C ASN A 201 -10.17 -2.43 -13.24
N MET A 202 -11.44 -2.08 -13.51
CA MET A 202 -12.58 -2.50 -12.69
C MET A 202 -12.48 -2.10 -11.20
N ILE A 203 -11.84 -0.98 -10.89
CA ILE A 203 -11.84 -0.39 -9.54
C ILE A 203 -13.13 0.41 -9.33
N ILE A 204 -13.55 1.17 -10.36
CA ILE A 204 -14.84 1.86 -10.40
C ILE A 204 -15.52 1.57 -11.73
N ALA A 205 -16.85 1.75 -11.80
CA ALA A 205 -17.62 1.63 -13.04
C ALA A 205 -18.50 2.87 -13.26
N ALA A 206 -18.83 3.16 -14.52
CA ALA A 206 -19.84 4.16 -14.84
C ALA A 206 -21.24 3.63 -14.46
N GLY A 207 -21.98 4.40 -13.66
CA GLY A 207 -23.38 4.19 -13.32
C GLY A 207 -24.29 5.19 -14.04
N SER A 208 -25.60 5.14 -13.74
CA SER A 208 -26.60 6.03 -14.35
C SER A 208 -26.46 7.50 -13.92
N GLU A 209 -25.95 7.76 -12.71
CA GLU A 209 -25.87 9.08 -12.09
C GLU A 209 -24.43 9.50 -11.74
N GLY A 210 -23.42 8.73 -12.18
CA GLY A 210 -22.03 8.96 -11.82
C GLY A 210 -21.17 7.72 -11.92
N TYR A 211 -20.32 7.52 -10.92
CA TYR A 211 -19.43 6.37 -10.81
C TYR A 211 -19.79 5.58 -9.55
N VAL A 212 -19.64 4.26 -9.63
CA VAL A 212 -19.86 3.34 -8.51
C VAL A 212 -18.57 2.57 -8.22
N ALA A 213 -18.33 2.27 -6.95
CA ALA A 213 -17.24 1.39 -6.54
C ALA A 213 -17.47 -0.04 -7.06
N VAL A 214 -16.40 -0.72 -7.44
CA VAL A 214 -16.44 -2.13 -7.85
C VAL A 214 -15.63 -2.96 -6.86
N SER A 215 -14.31 -2.81 -6.82
CA SER A 215 -13.46 -3.48 -5.83
C SER A 215 -12.14 -2.75 -5.59
N GLY A 216 -11.52 -3.03 -4.44
CA GLY A 216 -10.15 -2.62 -4.13
C GLY A 216 -9.92 -1.11 -4.08
N GLY A 217 -8.83 -0.66 -4.70
CA GLY A 217 -8.39 0.74 -4.64
C GLY A 217 -7.07 1.00 -5.33
N ILE A 218 -6.50 2.18 -5.11
CA ILE A 218 -5.20 2.58 -5.65
C ILE A 218 -4.32 3.18 -4.57
N LEU A 219 -3.05 2.81 -4.62
CA LEU A 219 -1.97 3.37 -3.83
C LEU A 219 -1.09 4.24 -4.73
N GLY A 220 -0.57 5.33 -4.19
CA GLY A 220 0.36 6.22 -4.87
C GLY A 220 1.69 6.26 -4.12
N ILE A 221 2.78 6.00 -4.83
CA ILE A 221 4.15 6.15 -4.31
C ILE A 221 5.02 6.91 -5.33
N SER A 222 6.09 7.56 -4.86
CA SER A 222 7.01 8.31 -5.71
C SER A 222 8.45 7.82 -5.56
N GLN A 223 9.18 7.78 -6.67
CA GLN A 223 10.60 7.46 -6.73
C GLN A 223 11.45 8.49 -5.96
N GLU A 224 10.99 9.74 -5.82
CA GLU A 224 11.66 10.75 -4.98
C GLU A 224 11.74 10.35 -3.49
N SER A 225 10.84 9.48 -3.02
CA SER A 225 10.92 8.92 -1.65
C SER A 225 12.18 8.10 -1.42
N ALA A 226 12.84 7.59 -2.46
CA ALA A 226 14.10 6.85 -2.34
C ALA A 226 15.29 7.75 -1.94
N GLY A 227 15.16 9.08 -2.02
CA GLY A 227 16.21 10.02 -1.61
C GLY A 227 16.50 10.03 -0.10
N VAL A 228 15.63 9.44 0.71
CA VAL A 228 15.84 9.25 2.15
C VAL A 228 15.84 7.75 2.45
N PRO A 229 16.92 7.19 3.04
CA PRO A 229 17.01 5.75 3.32
C PRO A 229 15.81 5.23 4.13
N GLY A 230 15.17 4.17 3.65
CA GLY A 230 14.04 3.52 4.32
C GLY A 230 12.69 4.26 4.20
N MET A 231 12.64 5.44 3.58
CA MET A 231 11.41 6.23 3.51
C MET A 231 10.41 5.63 2.53
N ARG A 232 10.88 5.13 1.39
CA ARG A 232 10.00 4.54 0.37
C ARG A 232 9.37 3.25 0.86
N GLU A 233 10.14 2.43 1.59
CA GLU A 233 9.69 1.21 2.26
C GLU A 233 8.66 1.53 3.34
N LEU A 234 8.93 2.53 4.18
CA LEU A 234 8.00 2.97 5.22
C LEU A 234 6.66 3.45 4.63
N LEU A 235 6.71 4.30 3.60
CA LEU A 235 5.51 4.83 2.95
C LEU A 235 4.75 3.70 2.25
N LEU A 236 5.42 2.89 1.43
CA LEU A 236 4.77 1.78 0.73
C LEU A 236 4.16 0.78 1.71
N GLY A 237 4.84 0.45 2.81
CA GLY A 237 4.29 -0.41 3.87
C GLY A 237 3.04 0.20 4.51
N HIS A 238 3.07 1.49 4.81
CA HIS A 238 1.90 2.23 5.32
C HIS A 238 0.70 2.14 4.34
N GLU A 239 0.92 2.51 3.08
CA GLU A 239 -0.10 2.48 2.03
C GLU A 239 -0.64 1.05 1.80
N ALA A 240 0.22 0.04 1.85
CA ALA A 240 -0.16 -1.35 1.66
C ALA A 240 -1.17 -1.81 2.71
N TYR A 241 -1.04 -1.41 3.98
CA TYR A 241 -2.04 -1.77 4.99
C TYR A 241 -3.41 -1.18 4.68
N HIS A 242 -3.49 0.04 4.13
CA HIS A 242 -4.78 0.56 3.63
C HIS A 242 -5.35 -0.34 2.53
N GLY A 243 -4.51 -0.83 1.61
CA GLY A 243 -4.89 -1.83 0.61
C GLY A 243 -5.50 -3.10 1.23
N VAL A 244 -4.87 -3.65 2.28
CA VAL A 244 -5.41 -4.80 3.03
C VAL A 244 -6.78 -4.46 3.63
N TYR A 245 -6.93 -3.28 4.23
CA TYR A 245 -8.20 -2.85 4.82
C TYR A 245 -9.33 -2.75 3.79
N TYR A 246 -9.04 -2.39 2.53
CA TYR A 246 -10.02 -2.38 1.44
C TYR A 246 -10.38 -3.78 0.98
N ALA A 247 -9.37 -4.65 0.86
CA ALA A 247 -9.51 -5.96 0.24
C ALA A 247 -10.01 -7.05 1.21
N GLU A 248 -9.85 -6.86 2.52
CA GLU A 248 -10.18 -7.85 3.55
C GLU A 248 -11.27 -7.35 4.51
N PRO A 249 -12.56 -7.50 4.17
CA PRO A 249 -13.67 -7.06 5.03
C PRO A 249 -13.64 -7.66 6.43
N GLY A 250 -13.17 -8.91 6.56
CA GLY A 250 -13.01 -9.58 7.85
C GLY A 250 -11.95 -8.91 8.74
N TYR A 251 -10.83 -8.49 8.15
CA TYR A 251 -9.81 -7.74 8.85
C TYR A 251 -10.26 -6.32 9.17
N ALA A 252 -10.93 -5.63 8.23
CA ALA A 252 -11.49 -4.30 8.46
C ALA A 252 -12.47 -4.29 9.66
N ALA A 253 -13.30 -5.33 9.79
CA ALA A 253 -14.22 -5.48 10.93
C ALA A 253 -13.46 -5.59 12.28
N GLU A 254 -12.35 -6.33 12.32
CA GLU A 254 -11.50 -6.48 13.50
C GLU A 254 -10.78 -5.18 13.88
N VAL A 255 -10.34 -4.40 12.88
CA VAL A 255 -9.79 -3.05 13.09
C VAL A 255 -10.86 -2.11 13.67
N ASN A 256 -12.05 -2.11 13.09
CA ASN A 256 -13.18 -1.30 13.56
C ASN A 256 -13.53 -1.62 15.03
N GLU A 257 -13.63 -2.91 15.35
CA GLU A 257 -13.90 -3.37 16.71
C GLU A 257 -12.77 -2.97 17.69
N SER A 258 -11.51 -3.08 17.26
CA SER A 258 -10.37 -2.66 18.07
C SER A 258 -10.42 -1.17 18.40
N TRP A 259 -10.78 -0.32 17.44
CA TRP A 259 -10.92 1.13 17.66
C TRP A 259 -12.10 1.46 18.58
N ASP A 260 -13.25 0.81 18.38
CA ASP A 260 -14.46 1.08 19.15
C ASP A 260 -14.31 0.70 20.63
N ARG A 261 -13.47 -0.31 20.92
CA ARG A 261 -13.11 -0.72 22.29
C ARG A 261 -11.98 0.08 22.92
N LEU A 262 -11.30 0.94 22.17
CA LEU A 262 -10.14 1.68 22.66
C LEU A 262 -10.57 2.64 23.78
N PRO A 263 -9.85 2.72 24.93
CA PRO A 263 -10.22 3.65 25.99
C PRO A 263 -10.16 5.11 25.52
N GLU A 264 -10.93 5.99 26.16
CA GLU A 264 -11.08 7.39 25.74
C GLU A 264 -9.74 8.14 25.68
N ASP A 265 -8.85 7.97 26.65
CA ASP A 265 -7.53 8.63 26.65
C ASP A 265 -6.65 8.18 25.48
N PHE A 266 -6.71 6.89 25.11
CA PHE A 266 -6.00 6.39 23.93
C PHE A 266 -6.58 6.96 22.63
N ARG A 267 -7.91 7.00 22.51
CA ARG A 267 -8.58 7.65 21.37
C ARG A 267 -8.19 9.12 21.26
N ARG A 268 -8.18 9.85 22.38
CA ARG A 268 -7.75 11.25 22.43
C ARG A 268 -6.32 11.44 21.94
N TYR A 269 -5.39 10.55 22.30
CA TYR A 269 -4.01 10.63 21.81
C TYR A 269 -3.95 10.43 20.29
N TRP A 270 -4.67 9.43 19.77
CA TRP A 270 -4.78 9.17 18.33
C TRP A 270 -5.39 10.35 17.57
N GLU A 271 -6.48 10.93 18.08
CA GLU A 271 -7.13 12.10 17.49
C GLU A 271 -6.17 13.30 17.47
N LEU A 272 -5.39 13.54 18.53
CA LEU A 272 -4.37 14.59 18.53
C LEU A 272 -3.29 14.31 17.47
N LEU A 273 -2.80 13.08 17.38
CA LEU A 273 -1.80 12.69 16.40
C LEU A 273 -2.30 12.89 14.96
N LEU A 274 -3.46 12.33 14.62
CA LEU A 274 -4.05 12.39 13.28
C LEU A 274 -4.45 13.82 12.90
N SER A 275 -5.06 14.58 13.82
CA SER A 275 -5.38 15.99 13.62
C SER A 275 -4.13 16.83 13.35
N GLY A 276 -3.03 16.57 14.07
CA GLY A 276 -1.75 17.23 13.84
C GLY A 276 -1.20 16.97 12.43
N MET A 277 -1.44 15.77 11.90
CA MET A 277 -1.12 15.36 10.53
C MET A 277 -2.12 15.83 9.46
N GLN A 278 -3.12 16.63 9.87
CA GLN A 278 -4.14 17.27 9.02
C GLN A 278 -5.26 16.34 8.50
N TYR A 279 -5.43 15.16 9.11
CA TYR A 279 -6.57 14.28 8.84
C TYR A 279 -7.86 14.80 9.50
N ASP A 280 -9.01 14.55 8.87
CA ASP A 280 -10.33 14.81 9.45
C ASP A 280 -10.70 13.74 10.49
N THR A 281 -10.45 14.04 11.77
CA THR A 281 -10.74 13.11 12.86
C THR A 281 -12.23 12.96 13.19
N THR A 282 -13.12 13.67 12.47
CA THR A 282 -14.58 13.49 12.60
C THR A 282 -15.12 12.39 11.69
N ASP A 283 -14.29 11.88 10.77
CA ASP A 283 -14.64 10.76 9.90
C ASP A 283 -14.20 9.42 10.55
N PRO A 284 -15.14 8.59 11.04
CA PRO A 284 -14.79 7.34 11.70
C PRO A 284 -14.12 6.34 10.75
N TYR A 285 -14.41 6.39 9.44
CA TYR A 285 -13.74 5.50 8.48
C TYR A 285 -12.27 5.86 8.37
N LEU A 286 -11.96 7.14 8.17
CA LEU A 286 -10.60 7.63 8.02
C LEU A 286 -9.77 7.33 9.27
N VAL A 287 -10.28 7.68 10.45
CA VAL A 287 -9.54 7.49 11.71
C VAL A 287 -9.21 6.02 11.96
N ARG A 288 -10.16 5.11 11.68
CA ARG A 288 -9.94 3.67 11.87
C ARG A 288 -8.96 3.11 10.84
N ASN A 289 -9.04 3.56 9.60
CA ASN A 289 -8.12 3.16 8.54
C ASN A 289 -6.68 3.66 8.81
N GLU A 290 -6.50 4.88 9.32
CA GLU A 290 -5.20 5.42 9.72
C GLU A 290 -4.63 4.71 10.96
N TYR A 291 -5.50 4.42 11.94
CA TYR A 291 -5.13 3.79 13.21
C TYR A 291 -4.34 2.50 13.02
N HIS A 292 -4.84 1.55 12.22
CA HIS A 292 -4.15 0.28 12.02
C HIS A 292 -2.91 0.43 11.12
N ALA A 293 -2.97 1.26 10.07
CA ALA A 293 -1.83 1.49 9.19
C ALA A 293 -0.63 2.07 9.96
N TYR A 294 -0.84 3.04 10.85
CA TYR A 294 0.23 3.56 11.70
C TYR A 294 0.75 2.56 12.74
N LEU A 295 -0.10 1.66 13.25
CA LEU A 295 0.35 0.60 14.15
C LEU A 295 1.23 -0.43 13.43
N LEU A 296 0.96 -0.68 12.14
CA LEU A 296 1.55 -1.78 11.39
C LEU A 296 2.66 -1.36 10.42
N GLN A 297 2.78 -0.09 10.01
CA GLN A 297 3.76 0.41 9.03
C GLN A 297 5.24 0.08 9.36
N GLN A 298 5.53 -0.33 10.59
CA GLN A 298 6.85 -0.74 11.06
C GLN A 298 6.72 -1.96 11.96
N PRO A 299 7.81 -2.75 12.15
CA PRO A 299 7.78 -3.88 13.08
C PRO A 299 7.36 -3.46 14.50
N VAL A 300 6.64 -4.34 15.21
CA VAL A 300 6.11 -4.10 16.56
C VAL A 300 7.15 -3.51 17.53
N ARG A 301 8.41 -3.94 17.43
CA ARG A 301 9.52 -3.42 18.25
C ARG A 301 9.74 -1.91 18.14
N SER A 302 9.34 -1.29 17.03
CA SER A 302 9.49 0.14 16.75
C SER A 302 8.35 0.99 17.33
N ALA A 303 7.24 0.38 17.77
CA ALA A 303 6.04 1.10 18.21
C ALA A 303 6.30 2.06 19.38
N ILE A 304 7.10 1.65 20.38
CA ILE A 304 7.46 2.51 21.52
C ILE A 304 8.14 3.78 21.04
N TRP A 305 9.21 3.64 20.26
CA TRP A 305 9.94 4.81 19.75
C TRP A 305 9.06 5.69 18.87
N TYR A 306 8.24 5.09 18.00
CA TYR A 306 7.40 5.84 17.09
C TYR A 306 6.32 6.63 17.84
N PHE A 307 5.54 5.99 18.71
CA PHE A 307 4.41 6.63 19.38
C PHE A 307 4.82 7.43 20.60
N GLU A 308 5.68 6.89 21.45
CA GLU A 308 5.98 7.46 22.78
C GLU A 308 7.13 8.48 22.74
N VAL A 309 7.94 8.48 21.68
CA VAL A 309 9.04 9.45 21.49
C VAL A 309 8.76 10.38 20.32
N ARG A 310 8.80 9.86 19.08
CA ARG A 310 8.73 10.68 17.86
C ARG A 310 7.38 11.39 17.71
N SER A 311 6.28 10.65 17.81
CA SER A 311 4.93 11.20 17.67
C SER A 311 4.56 12.06 18.88
N ALA A 312 4.96 11.67 20.09
CA ALA A 312 4.75 12.46 21.30
C ALA A 312 5.40 13.85 21.21
N GLU A 313 6.64 13.94 20.70
CA GLU A 313 7.31 15.22 20.47
C GLU A 313 6.54 16.10 19.47
N ARG A 314 6.06 15.50 18.37
CA ARG A 314 5.25 16.19 17.36
C ARG A 314 3.94 16.70 17.93
N VAL A 315 3.19 15.85 18.64
CA VAL A 315 1.91 16.21 19.25
C VAL A 315 2.09 17.35 20.26
N GLN A 316 3.12 17.29 21.11
CA GLN A 316 3.42 18.36 22.07
C GLN A 316 3.76 19.69 21.36
N ARG A 317 4.45 19.64 20.22
CA ARG A 317 4.75 20.82 19.40
C ARG A 317 3.51 21.39 18.71
N TRP A 318 2.68 20.54 18.12
CA TRP A 318 1.46 20.94 17.40
C TRP A 318 0.36 21.44 18.35
N PHE A 319 0.28 20.85 19.56
CA PHE A 319 -0.74 21.17 20.55
C PHE A 319 -0.11 21.45 21.93
N PRO A 320 0.57 22.61 22.12
CA PRO A 320 1.24 22.94 23.38
C PRO A 320 0.32 22.87 24.61
N GLY A 321 -0.97 23.22 24.46
CA GLY A 321 -1.96 23.14 25.53
C GLY A 321 -2.30 21.71 25.99
N SER A 322 -1.99 20.69 25.18
CA SER A 322 -2.16 19.28 25.55
C SER A 322 -0.85 18.63 26.02
N ALA A 323 0.28 19.34 26.03
CA ALA A 323 1.59 18.74 26.24
C ALA A 323 1.73 18.08 27.63
N GLU A 324 1.19 18.71 28.67
CA GLU A 324 1.21 18.15 30.03
C GLU A 324 0.28 16.95 30.21
N TRP A 325 -0.81 16.90 29.46
CA TRP A 325 -1.66 15.71 29.42
C TRP A 325 -0.94 14.57 28.69
N VAL A 326 -0.32 14.83 27.53
CA VAL A 326 0.44 13.82 26.77
C VAL A 326 1.56 13.20 27.60
N ARG A 327 2.36 14.03 28.29
CA ARG A 327 3.45 13.53 29.14
C ARG A 327 2.97 12.61 30.25
N ARG A 328 1.91 13.00 30.96
CA ARG A 328 1.32 12.18 32.04
C ARG A 328 0.70 10.90 31.48
N PHE A 329 -0.10 11.01 30.42
CA PHE A 329 -0.71 9.86 29.76
C PHE A 329 0.32 8.80 29.36
N LEU A 330 1.43 9.20 28.72
CA LEU A 330 2.49 8.26 28.33
C LEU A 330 3.26 7.70 29.53
N ALA A 331 3.47 8.50 30.59
CA ALA A 331 4.10 8.03 31.82
C ALA A 331 3.23 7.01 32.57
N ASP A 332 1.91 7.17 32.53
CA ASP A 332 0.94 6.27 33.16
C ASP A 332 0.68 5.00 32.33
N ASN A 333 1.03 5.01 31.03
CA ASN A 333 0.78 3.92 30.08
C ASN A 333 2.04 3.48 29.30
N PRO A 334 3.16 3.16 29.98
CA PRO A 334 4.41 2.84 29.30
C PRO A 334 4.30 1.54 28.49
N GLY A 335 4.68 1.57 27.21
CA GLY A 335 4.67 0.39 26.33
C GLY A 335 3.30 0.00 25.77
N ALA A 336 2.23 0.74 26.09
CA ALA A 336 0.88 0.41 25.66
C ALA A 336 0.71 0.43 24.13
N TYR A 337 1.50 1.22 23.40
CA TYR A 337 1.46 1.24 21.93
C TYR A 337 2.14 0.02 21.31
N ARG A 338 3.13 -0.57 21.98
CA ARG A 338 3.69 -1.86 21.57
C ARG A 338 2.68 -2.98 21.73
N GLU A 339 1.91 -2.96 22.83
CA GLU A 339 0.84 -3.93 23.06
C GLU A 339 -0.29 -3.78 22.04
N GLN A 340 -0.69 -2.56 21.70
CA GLN A 340 -1.64 -2.29 20.62
C GLN A 340 -1.12 -2.79 19.26
N ALA A 341 0.14 -2.49 18.92
CA ALA A 341 0.75 -2.95 17.68
C ALA A 341 0.83 -4.48 17.60
N ALA A 342 1.24 -5.15 18.69
CA ALA A 342 1.28 -6.61 18.77
C ALA A 342 -0.11 -7.24 18.63
N ALA A 343 -1.12 -6.68 19.29
CA ALA A 343 -2.49 -7.16 19.20
C ALA A 343 -3.06 -6.97 17.78
N MET A 344 -2.72 -5.86 17.11
CA MET A 344 -3.14 -5.60 15.74
C MET A 344 -2.41 -6.54 14.75
N GLU A 345 -1.11 -6.75 14.93
CA GLU A 345 -0.32 -7.70 14.13
C GLU A 345 -0.90 -9.12 14.25
N GLU A 346 -1.26 -9.58 15.45
CA GLU A 346 -1.82 -10.92 15.60
C GLU A 346 -3.16 -11.10 14.87
N ARG A 347 -4.02 -10.06 14.87
CA ARG A 347 -5.27 -10.07 14.08
C ARG A 347 -4.99 -10.12 12.59
N LEU A 348 -4.06 -9.29 12.11
CA LEU A 348 -3.62 -9.25 10.72
C LEU A 348 -3.06 -10.61 10.30
N ARG A 349 -2.11 -11.15 11.05
CA ARG A 349 -1.40 -12.41 10.77
C ARG A 349 -2.36 -13.59 10.72
N ARG A 350 -3.33 -13.65 11.63
CA ARG A 350 -4.34 -14.71 11.66
C ARG A 350 -5.21 -14.74 10.40
N ILE A 351 -5.51 -13.58 9.81
CA ILE A 351 -6.40 -13.46 8.65
C ILE A 351 -5.62 -13.55 7.34
N THR A 352 -4.47 -12.90 7.27
CA THR A 352 -3.75 -12.63 6.00
C THR A 352 -2.36 -13.29 5.96
N GLY A 353 -1.81 -13.71 7.10
CA GLY A 353 -0.42 -14.14 7.23
C GLY A 353 0.62 -13.02 7.19
N LEU A 354 0.21 -11.76 6.99
CA LEU A 354 1.09 -10.59 7.01
C LEU A 354 1.51 -10.22 8.44
N ARG A 355 2.63 -9.51 8.56
CA ARG A 355 3.20 -9.03 9.84
C ARG A 355 3.39 -7.52 9.78
N ALA A 356 3.59 -6.87 10.92
CA ALA A 356 3.87 -5.45 10.97
C ALA A 356 5.26 -5.15 10.36
N GLY A 357 5.33 -4.16 9.47
CA GLY A 357 6.52 -3.79 8.72
C GLY A 357 6.94 -4.78 7.63
N ASP A 358 6.11 -5.77 7.32
CA ASP A 358 6.40 -6.84 6.38
C ASP A 358 5.14 -7.17 5.54
N VAL A 359 5.09 -6.54 4.36
CA VAL A 359 4.04 -6.70 3.35
C VAL A 359 4.58 -7.31 2.05
N TRP A 360 5.79 -7.84 2.09
CA TRP A 360 6.51 -8.40 0.95
C TRP A 360 6.50 -9.93 1.04
N CYS A 361 6.47 -10.60 -0.10
CA CYS A 361 6.65 -12.04 -0.19
C CYS A 361 8.04 -12.43 -0.70
N LEU A 362 8.79 -11.49 -1.31
CA LEU A 362 10.10 -11.76 -1.89
C LEU A 362 11.18 -10.82 -1.33
N GLU A 363 12.16 -11.42 -0.67
CA GLU A 363 13.35 -10.72 -0.19
C GLU A 363 14.63 -11.39 -0.71
N PRO A 364 15.59 -10.64 -1.29
CA PRO A 364 16.90 -11.19 -1.64
C PRO A 364 17.65 -11.66 -0.39
N ILE A 365 18.18 -12.89 -0.44
CA ILE A 365 19.09 -13.40 0.59
C ILE A 365 20.44 -12.70 0.41
N GLN A 366 20.92 -12.03 1.48
CA GLN A 366 22.21 -11.35 1.50
C GLN A 366 23.38 -12.30 1.75
#